data_AF-A0A257X0M6-F1
#
_entry.id   AF-A0A257X0M6-F1
#
_cell.length_a   1.000
_cell.length_b   1.000
_cell.length_c   1.000
_cell.angle_alpha   90.00
_cell.angle_beta   90.00
_cell.angle_gamma   90.00
#
_symmetry.space_group_name_H-M   'P 1'
#
loop_
_entity.id
_entity.type
_entity.pdbx_description
1 polymer ?
#
loop_
_entity_poly.entity_id
_entity_poly.type
_entity_poly.pdbx_seq_one_letter_code
_entity_poly.pdbx_strand_id
1 'polypeptide(L)'
;MQLIPPTVTPILDPDFRPAALAWRAFAQAIAGNAQPIRIAIEQGEGSTYVFERNISRDDLAVNLRFLEREVKFLLWAVGGFRVHLDAPEGLVALLRDYIYRYDANRLFDQEVMGPTIYGRPCEILHAPGAAFPAASHVTLPLGRHAGGCRVAIDKGASDIKA
;
A
#
# COMPACT_ATOMS: atom_id res chain seq x y z
N MET A 1 13.14 3.30 9.41
CA MET A 1 12.39 4.56 9.41
C MET A 1 12.19 4.96 10.86
N GLN A 2 12.51 6.20 11.22
CA GLN A 2 12.38 6.68 12.61
C GLN A 2 10.90 6.89 12.94
N LEU A 3 10.45 6.39 14.10
CA LEU A 3 9.12 6.67 14.62
C LEU A 3 9.17 7.94 15.46
N ILE A 4 8.29 8.90 15.16
CA ILE A 4 8.31 10.24 15.75
C ILE A 4 7.14 10.36 16.72
N PRO A 5 7.35 10.79 17.98
CA PRO A 5 6.26 11.06 18.92
C PRO A 5 5.41 12.24 18.44
N PRO A 6 4.09 12.21 18.65
CA PRO A 6 3.24 13.35 18.33
C PRO A 6 3.49 14.52 19.30
N THR A 7 3.21 15.74 18.85
CA THR A 7 3.29 16.94 19.71
C THR A 7 2.35 16.87 20.91
N VAL A 8 1.18 16.25 20.72
CA VAL A 8 0.20 16.00 21.77
C VAL A 8 0.19 14.50 22.07
N THR A 9 0.66 14.11 23.25
CA THR A 9 0.69 12.71 23.69
C THR A 9 -0.73 12.21 24.01
N PRO A 10 -1.20 11.14 23.36
CA PRO A 10 -2.49 10.54 23.70
C PRO A 10 -2.45 9.93 25.10
N ILE A 11 -3.44 10.26 25.95
CA ILE A 11 -3.50 9.75 27.33
C ILE A 11 -3.69 8.23 27.37
N LEU A 12 -4.45 7.68 26.41
CA LEU A 12 -4.77 6.25 26.36
C LEU A 12 -3.67 5.38 25.72
N ASP A 13 -2.77 6.00 24.95
CA ASP A 13 -1.63 5.32 24.32
C ASP A 13 -0.45 6.30 24.23
N PRO A 14 0.33 6.45 25.32
CA PRO A 14 1.48 7.36 25.35
C PRO A 14 2.60 6.98 24.37
N ASP A 15 2.64 5.71 23.96
CA ASP A 15 3.63 5.17 23.03
C ASP A 15 3.19 5.25 21.58
N PHE A 16 1.99 5.77 21.30
CA PHE A 16 1.49 5.99 19.95
C PHE A 16 2.49 6.80 19.11
N ARG A 17 2.77 6.30 17.90
CA ARG A 17 3.63 6.97 16.90
C ARG A 17 2.87 7.08 15.58
N PRO A 18 2.37 8.28 15.19
CA PRO A 18 1.66 8.44 13.94
C PRO A 18 2.56 8.13 12.74
N ALA A 19 2.12 7.22 11.86
CA ALA A 19 2.86 6.86 10.65
C ALA A 19 3.15 8.08 9.75
N ALA A 20 2.22 9.04 9.68
CA ALA A 20 2.38 10.27 8.92
C ALA A 20 3.59 11.11 9.36
N LEU A 21 3.95 11.10 10.65
CA LEU A 21 5.14 11.82 11.12
C LEU A 21 6.43 11.09 10.73
N ALA A 22 6.44 9.76 10.79
CA ALA A 22 7.56 8.95 10.32
C ALA A 22 7.80 9.15 8.80
N TRP A 23 6.72 9.24 8.01
CA TRP A 23 6.81 9.52 6.57
C TRP A 23 7.35 10.91 6.27
N ARG A 24 6.88 11.95 6.97
CA ARG A 24 7.40 13.31 6.82
C ARG A 24 8.88 13.39 7.18
N ALA A 25 9.27 12.79 8.29
CA ALA A 25 10.67 12.73 8.72
C ALA A 25 11.54 11.98 7.70
N PHE A 26 11.05 10.86 7.16
CA PHE A 26 11.74 10.12 6.10
C PHE A 26 11.94 10.98 4.85
N ALA A 27 10.88 11.62 4.35
CA ALA A 27 10.95 12.49 3.17
C ALA A 27 11.95 13.64 3.35
N GLN A 28 12.00 14.24 4.54
CA GLN A 28 12.98 15.27 4.88
C GLN A 28 14.41 14.70 4.91
N ALA A 29 14.61 13.53 5.52
CA ALA A 29 15.93 12.91 5.63
C ALA A 29 16.53 12.54 4.26
N ILE A 30 15.70 12.19 3.27
CA ILE A 30 16.16 11.82 1.93
C ILE A 30 16.15 12.97 0.93
N ALA A 31 15.73 14.19 1.30
CA ALA A 31 15.50 15.28 0.34
C ALA A 31 16.73 15.61 -0.53
N GLY A 32 17.94 15.53 0.05
CA GLY A 32 19.20 15.75 -0.68
C GLY A 32 19.72 14.53 -1.45
N ASN A 33 19.10 13.37 -1.29
CA ASN A 33 19.55 12.09 -1.84
C ASN A 33 18.40 11.21 -2.33
N ALA A 34 17.36 11.84 -2.88
CA ALA A 34 16.14 11.16 -3.29
C ALA A 34 16.33 10.45 -4.64
N GLN A 35 15.74 9.27 -4.76
CA GLN A 35 15.54 8.53 -5.99
C GLN A 35 14.04 8.26 -6.19
N PRO A 36 13.46 8.65 -7.34
CA PRO A 36 12.07 8.36 -7.63
C PRO A 36 11.87 6.86 -7.90
N ILE A 37 10.72 6.37 -7.47
CA ILE A 37 10.18 5.04 -7.76
C ILE A 37 8.70 5.14 -8.11
N ARG A 38 8.18 4.12 -8.79
CA ARG A 38 6.75 4.02 -9.09
C ARG A 38 6.18 2.72 -8.53
N ILE A 39 4.96 2.80 -8.02
CA ILE A 39 4.20 1.67 -7.46
C ILE A 39 2.85 1.63 -8.17
N ALA A 40 2.52 0.51 -8.79
CA ALA A 40 1.19 0.28 -9.36
C ALA A 40 0.44 -0.80 -8.59
N ILE A 41 -0.84 -0.57 -8.31
CA ILE A 41 -1.75 -1.54 -7.70
C ILE A 41 -2.81 -1.91 -8.73
N GLU A 42 -2.78 -3.16 -9.18
CA GLU A 42 -3.71 -3.73 -10.15
C GLU A 42 -4.89 -4.42 -9.43
N GLN A 43 -6.10 -4.12 -9.90
CA GLN A 43 -7.37 -4.66 -9.42
C GLN A 43 -7.98 -5.66 -10.41
N GLY A 44 -8.93 -6.47 -9.95
CA GLY A 44 -9.59 -7.50 -10.78
C GLY A 44 -10.35 -6.97 -12.01
N GLU A 45 -10.92 -5.77 -11.94
CA GLU A 45 -11.78 -5.18 -13.00
C GLU A 45 -11.04 -4.18 -13.91
N GLY A 46 -9.72 -4.36 -14.09
CA GLY A 46 -8.92 -3.58 -15.05
C GLY A 46 -8.52 -2.17 -14.59
N SER A 47 -8.80 -1.81 -13.35
CA SER A 47 -8.27 -0.61 -12.72
C SER A 47 -6.84 -0.84 -12.21
N THR A 48 -5.97 0.12 -12.52
CA THR A 48 -4.58 0.17 -12.05
C THR A 48 -4.31 1.56 -11.48
N TYR A 49 -3.98 1.63 -10.19
CA TYR A 49 -3.61 2.87 -9.53
C TYR A 49 -2.10 3.02 -9.51
N VAL A 50 -1.58 4.15 -9.99
CA VAL A 50 -0.13 4.43 -10.01
C VAL A 50 0.20 5.52 -9.00
N PHE A 51 1.26 5.28 -8.22
CA PHE A 51 1.78 6.20 -7.21
C PHE A 51 3.27 6.43 -7.43
N GLU A 52 3.67 7.69 -7.39
CA GLU A 52 5.09 8.08 -7.39
C GLU A 52 5.56 8.34 -5.96
N ARG A 53 6.74 7.82 -5.62
CA ARG A 53 7.39 8.00 -4.32
C ARG A 53 8.87 8.26 -4.50
N ASN A 54 9.51 8.71 -3.42
CA ASN A 54 10.96 8.83 -3.36
C ASN A 54 11.51 7.90 -2.28
N ILE A 55 12.66 7.31 -2.56
CA ILE A 55 13.47 6.53 -1.62
C ILE A 55 14.86 7.14 -1.49
N SER A 56 15.65 6.72 -0.50
CA SER A 56 17.06 7.07 -0.39
C SER A 56 17.87 6.36 -1.49
N ARG A 57 18.91 6.97 -2.05
CA ARG A 57 19.82 6.26 -2.96
C ARG A 57 20.71 5.23 -2.22
N ASP A 58 20.99 5.49 -0.94
CA ASP A 58 22.09 4.80 -0.24
C ASP A 58 21.64 3.96 0.96
N ASP A 59 20.37 4.08 1.41
CA ASP A 59 19.88 3.40 2.62
C ASP A 59 18.84 2.32 2.30
N LEU A 60 19.34 1.12 1.96
CA LEU A 60 18.52 -0.04 1.64
C LEU A 60 17.59 -0.46 2.79
N ALA A 61 18.04 -0.38 4.04
CA ALA A 61 17.28 -0.84 5.20
C ALA A 61 16.13 0.10 5.56
N VAL A 62 16.31 1.41 5.39
CA VAL A 62 15.22 2.38 5.52
C VAL A 62 14.27 2.26 4.34
N ASN A 63 14.77 2.11 3.11
CA ASN A 63 13.95 1.93 1.92
C ASN A 63 13.04 0.69 2.01
N LEU A 64 13.57 -0.44 2.48
CA LEU A 64 12.78 -1.66 2.68
C LEU A 64 11.62 -1.44 3.66
N ARG A 65 11.89 -0.78 4.79
CA ARG A 65 10.86 -0.48 5.80
C ARG A 65 9.82 0.52 5.28
N PHE A 66 10.24 1.53 4.53
CA PHE A 66 9.33 2.48 3.90
C PHE A 66 8.45 1.78 2.89
N LEU A 67 9.05 1.05 1.95
CA LEU A 67 8.36 0.42 0.84
C LEU A 67 7.38 -0.64 1.31
N GLU A 68 7.74 -1.43 2.33
CA GLU A 68 6.82 -2.41 2.90
C GLU A 68 5.59 -1.75 3.54
N ARG A 69 5.76 -0.66 4.30
CA ARG A 69 4.62 0.08 4.87
C ARG A 69 3.80 0.77 3.80
N GLU A 70 4.42 1.30 2.76
CA GLU A 70 3.75 1.93 1.63
C GLU A 70 2.90 0.91 0.86
N VAL A 71 3.48 -0.23 0.49
CA VAL A 71 2.74 -1.31 -0.20
C VAL A 71 1.56 -1.77 0.64
N LYS A 72 1.77 -2.01 1.94
CA LYS A 72 0.66 -2.35 2.84
C LYS A 72 -0.42 -1.26 2.84
N PHE A 73 -0.04 0.00 3.03
CA PHE A 73 -0.98 1.11 3.04
C PHE A 73 -1.78 1.19 1.74
N LEU A 74 -1.12 1.09 0.59
CA LEU A 74 -1.77 1.19 -0.72
C LEU A 74 -2.71 0.02 -1.00
N LEU A 75 -2.33 -1.21 -0.64
CA LEU A 75 -3.22 -2.37 -0.73
C LEU A 75 -4.51 -2.14 0.05
N TRP A 76 -4.43 -1.58 1.25
CA TRP A 76 -5.62 -1.30 2.07
C TRP A 76 -6.37 -0.01 1.70
N ALA A 77 -5.69 0.96 1.08
CA ALA A 77 -6.28 2.24 0.71
C ALA A 77 -7.06 2.18 -0.61
N VAL A 78 -6.53 1.46 -1.61
CA VAL A 78 -7.19 1.34 -2.92
C VAL A 78 -7.67 -0.06 -3.23
N GLY A 79 -7.16 -1.11 -2.57
CA GLY A 79 -7.44 -2.50 -2.93
C GLY A 79 -6.69 -2.93 -4.19
N GLY A 80 -6.13 -4.14 -4.18
CA GLY A 80 -5.60 -4.82 -5.36
C GLY A 80 -5.01 -6.17 -5.01
N PHE A 81 -4.72 -6.98 -6.03
CA PHE A 81 -4.07 -8.28 -5.85
C PHE A 81 -2.64 -8.31 -6.41
N ARG A 82 -2.25 -7.36 -7.25
CA ARG A 82 -0.90 -7.33 -7.82
C ARG A 82 -0.27 -5.95 -7.69
N VAL A 83 0.95 -5.96 -7.19
CA VAL A 83 1.79 -4.79 -6.97
C VAL A 83 2.93 -4.82 -7.98
N HIS A 84 3.01 -3.81 -8.83
CA HIS A 84 4.13 -3.62 -9.77
C HIS A 84 5.05 -2.51 -9.26
N LEU A 85 6.36 -2.77 -9.27
CA LEU A 85 7.36 -1.85 -8.72
C LEU A 85 8.40 -1.49 -9.78
N ASP A 86 8.48 -0.21 -10.11
CA ASP A 86 9.63 0.39 -10.81
C ASP A 86 10.55 0.99 -9.75
N ALA A 87 11.45 0.14 -9.24
CA ALA A 87 12.38 0.42 -8.17
C ALA A 87 13.61 -0.50 -8.33
N PRO A 88 14.74 -0.26 -7.64
CA PRO A 88 15.91 -1.14 -7.73
C PRO A 88 15.55 -2.62 -7.49
N GLU A 89 15.94 -3.50 -8.40
CA GLU A 89 15.54 -4.92 -8.40
C GLU A 89 15.85 -5.62 -7.07
N GLY A 90 17.03 -5.37 -6.49
CA GLY A 90 17.43 -5.94 -5.20
C GLY A 90 16.51 -5.51 -4.05
N LEU A 91 15.99 -4.28 -4.07
CA LEU A 91 15.00 -3.82 -3.09
C LEU A 91 13.66 -4.54 -3.27
N VAL A 92 13.23 -4.76 -4.51
CA VAL A 92 11.98 -5.48 -4.82
C VAL A 92 12.08 -6.95 -4.40
N ALA A 93 13.20 -7.61 -4.67
CA ALA A 93 13.47 -8.96 -4.22
C ALA A 93 13.45 -9.06 -2.68
N LEU A 94 14.16 -8.17 -1.99
CA LEU A 94 14.16 -8.12 -0.52
C LEU A 94 12.77 -7.89 0.06
N LEU A 95 11.97 -7.01 -0.56
CA LEU A 95 10.58 -6.79 -0.16
C LEU A 95 9.74 -8.04 -0.32
N ARG A 96 9.86 -8.71 -1.47
CA ARG A 96 9.14 -9.95 -1.77
C ARG A 96 9.49 -11.03 -0.75
N ASP A 97 10.77 -11.26 -0.49
CA ASP A 97 11.24 -12.23 0.49
C ASP A 97 10.75 -11.87 1.90
N TYR A 98 10.76 -10.58 2.26
CA TYR A 98 10.28 -10.09 3.55
C TYR A 98 8.77 -10.34 3.74
N ILE A 99 7.97 -10.15 2.69
CA ILE A 99 6.51 -10.30 2.71
C ILE A 99 6.10 -11.78 2.64
N TYR A 100 6.75 -12.58 1.78
CA TYR A 100 6.44 -14.00 1.57
C TYR A 100 7.10 -14.93 2.59
N ARG A 101 7.90 -14.40 3.51
CA ARG A 101 8.40 -15.17 4.64
C ARG A 101 7.21 -15.72 5.42
N TYR A 102 7.25 -17.03 5.72
CA TYR A 102 6.24 -17.76 6.50
C TYR A 102 6.13 -17.21 7.93
N ASP A 103 5.40 -16.10 8.07
CA ASP A 103 5.01 -15.43 9.30
C ASP A 103 3.53 -15.14 9.14
N ALA A 104 2.70 -15.73 10.01
CA ALA A 104 1.25 -15.62 9.92
C ALA A 104 0.77 -14.15 9.89
N ASN A 105 1.49 -13.23 10.53
CA ASN A 105 1.15 -11.81 10.52
C ASN A 105 1.35 -11.13 9.16
N ARG A 106 2.15 -11.74 8.27
CA ARG A 106 2.53 -11.18 6.95
C ARG A 106 1.81 -11.86 5.80
N LEU A 107 1.36 -13.08 6.02
CA LEU A 107 0.48 -13.80 5.09
C LEU A 107 -0.93 -13.21 5.12
N PHE A 108 -1.38 -12.65 6.25
CA PHE A 108 -2.71 -12.05 6.38
C PHE A 108 -3.06 -11.08 5.25
N ASP A 109 -2.19 -10.09 4.98
CA ASP A 109 -2.44 -9.10 3.92
C ASP A 109 -2.56 -9.77 2.54
N GLN A 110 -1.75 -10.80 2.27
CA GLN A 110 -1.74 -11.52 0.99
C GLN A 110 -2.96 -12.42 0.81
N GLU A 111 -3.35 -13.13 1.87
CA GLU A 111 -4.51 -14.03 1.90
C GLU A 111 -5.81 -13.24 1.76
N VAL A 112 -5.90 -12.10 2.45
CA VAL A 112 -7.08 -11.24 2.39
C VAL A 112 -7.15 -10.53 1.05
N MET A 113 -6.09 -9.85 0.61
CA MET A 113 -6.11 -9.12 -0.65
C MET A 113 -6.28 -10.08 -1.82
N GLY A 114 -5.42 -11.07 -1.96
CA GLY A 114 -5.44 -11.95 -3.12
C GLY A 114 -6.64 -12.92 -3.10
N PRO A 115 -6.51 -14.10 -2.46
CA PRO A 115 -7.52 -15.15 -2.53
C PRO A 115 -8.91 -14.72 -2.05
N THR A 116 -8.99 -13.96 -0.96
CA THR A 116 -10.27 -13.66 -0.32
C THR A 116 -11.06 -12.58 -1.06
N ILE A 117 -10.43 -11.44 -1.38
CA ILE A 117 -11.12 -10.29 -2.01
C ILE A 117 -11.13 -10.42 -3.53
N TYR A 118 -10.00 -10.75 -4.15
CA TYR A 118 -9.86 -10.73 -5.62
C TYR A 118 -9.89 -12.12 -6.27
N GLY A 119 -9.96 -13.21 -5.49
CA GLY A 119 -9.97 -14.58 -6.02
C GLY A 119 -8.69 -14.94 -6.79
N ARG A 120 -7.57 -14.27 -6.52
CA ARG A 120 -6.29 -14.37 -7.26
C ARG A 120 -5.11 -14.39 -6.29
N PRO A 121 -3.94 -14.96 -6.62
CA PRO A 121 -2.77 -14.80 -5.76
C PRO A 121 -2.40 -13.34 -5.55
N CYS A 122 -1.97 -12.96 -4.34
CA CYS A 122 -1.37 -11.66 -4.10
C CYS A 122 0.08 -11.66 -4.61
N GLU A 123 0.44 -10.73 -5.50
CA GLU A 123 1.73 -10.75 -6.21
C GLU A 123 2.50 -9.44 -6.07
N ILE A 124 3.83 -9.53 -5.91
CA ILE A 124 4.78 -8.40 -5.94
C ILE A 124 5.77 -8.61 -7.08
N LEU A 125 5.66 -7.79 -8.13
CA LEU A 125 6.44 -7.89 -9.35
C LEU A 125 7.39 -6.70 -9.50
N HIS A 126 8.61 -6.98 -9.98
CA HIS A 126 9.52 -5.94 -10.46
C HIS A 126 9.15 -5.63 -11.91
N ALA A 127 8.87 -4.35 -12.21
CA ALA A 127 8.38 -3.90 -13.50
C ALA A 127 9.04 -2.56 -13.88
N PRO A 128 10.29 -2.58 -14.36
CA PRO A 128 11.02 -1.35 -14.63
C PRO A 128 10.65 -0.71 -15.98
N GLY A 129 10.73 0.62 -16.05
CA GLY A 129 10.65 1.37 -17.31
C GLY A 129 9.37 1.09 -18.11
N ALA A 130 9.52 0.55 -19.32
CA ALA A 130 8.42 0.24 -20.24
C ALA A 130 7.57 -0.97 -19.82
N ALA A 131 8.06 -1.81 -18.89
CA ALA A 131 7.28 -2.91 -18.33
C ALA A 131 6.29 -2.42 -17.26
N PHE A 132 6.45 -1.19 -16.75
CA PHE A 132 5.57 -0.64 -15.73
C PHE A 132 4.18 -0.31 -16.30
N PRO A 133 3.08 -0.75 -15.67
CA PRO A 133 1.74 -0.55 -16.22
C PRO A 133 1.32 0.92 -16.14
N ALA A 134 0.51 1.34 -17.12
CA ALA A 134 -0.13 2.65 -17.10
C ALA A 134 -1.29 2.68 -16.09
N ALA A 135 -1.58 3.87 -15.56
CA ALA A 135 -2.78 4.08 -14.77
C ALA A 135 -4.03 3.82 -15.62
N SER A 136 -5.01 3.13 -15.03
CA SER A 136 -6.29 2.81 -15.65
C SER A 136 -7.37 2.93 -14.57
N HIS A 137 -8.45 3.64 -14.87
CA HIS A 137 -9.53 3.85 -13.92
C HIS A 137 -10.84 3.42 -14.57
N VAL A 138 -11.24 2.17 -14.32
CA VAL A 138 -12.56 1.67 -14.68
C VAL A 138 -13.50 2.07 -13.55
N THR A 139 -14.36 3.06 -13.83
CA THR A 139 -15.41 3.45 -12.90
C THR A 139 -16.66 2.64 -13.23
N LEU A 140 -17.19 1.93 -12.24
CA LEU A 140 -18.54 1.39 -12.34
C LEU A 140 -19.51 2.53 -12.03
N PRO A 141 -20.43 2.88 -12.95
CA PRO A 141 -21.44 3.87 -12.65
C PRO A 141 -22.29 3.37 -11.48
N LEU A 142 -22.22 4.07 -10.34
CA LEU A 142 -23.18 3.89 -9.26
C LEU A 142 -24.55 4.28 -9.83
N GLY A 143 -25.42 3.29 -10.01
CA GLY A 143 -26.76 3.50 -10.57
C GLY A 143 -27.44 4.67 -9.87
N ARG A 144 -27.74 5.74 -10.61
CA ARG A 144 -28.33 6.99 -10.10
C ARG A 144 -29.82 6.80 -9.82
N HIS A 145 -30.15 5.84 -8.96
CA HIS A 145 -31.53 5.53 -8.57
C HIS A 145 -32.04 6.56 -7.56
N ALA A 146 -32.18 7.82 -8.00
CA ALA A 146 -32.59 8.96 -7.18
C ALA A 146 -34.12 9.06 -6.94
N GLY A 147 -34.91 8.16 -7.53
CA GLY A 147 -36.37 8.18 -7.48
C GLY A 147 -37.01 7.57 -6.23
N GLY A 148 -36.26 7.34 -5.14
CA GLY A 148 -36.81 6.76 -3.91
C GLY A 148 -36.17 7.33 -2.65
N CYS A 149 -36.85 7.17 -1.50
CA CYS A 149 -36.35 7.57 -0.19
C CYS A 149 -35.31 6.58 0.35
N ARG A 150 -34.13 6.49 -0.27
CA ARG A 150 -33.08 5.54 0.12
C ARG A 150 -31.92 6.24 0.84
N VAL A 151 -31.40 5.59 1.87
CA VAL A 151 -30.15 5.95 2.55
C VAL A 151 -29.13 4.86 2.24
N ALA A 152 -27.99 5.23 1.65
CA ALA A 152 -26.85 4.33 1.53
C ALA A 152 -26.04 4.39 2.82
N ILE A 153 -25.91 3.25 3.50
CA ILE A 153 -25.11 3.11 4.72
C ILE A 153 -23.94 2.19 4.39
N ASP A 154 -22.74 2.75 4.34
CA ASP A 154 -21.52 1.97 4.34
C ASP A 154 -21.19 1.59 5.79
N LYS A 155 -21.28 0.29 6.10
CA LYS A 155 -21.00 -0.25 7.43
C LYS A 155 -19.55 -0.70 7.61
N GLY A 156 -18.74 -0.71 6.56
CA GLY A 156 -17.43 -1.37 6.56
C GLY A 156 -17.53 -2.90 6.65
N ALA A 157 -16.50 -3.59 6.19
CA ALA A 157 -16.43 -5.06 6.09
C ALA A 157 -16.18 -5.77 7.44
N SER A 158 -16.98 -5.49 8.47
CA SER A 158 -16.87 -6.15 9.78
C SER A 158 -18.02 -7.13 10.10
N ASP A 159 -19.02 -7.26 9.23
CA ASP A 159 -20.14 -8.17 9.45
C ASP A 159 -19.81 -9.61 8.99
N ILE A 160 -18.88 -10.30 9.66
CA ILE A 160 -19.08 -11.75 9.89
C ILE A 160 -19.87 -11.85 11.18
N LYS A 161 -21.20 -11.96 11.07
CA LYS A 161 -22.07 -12.23 12.20
C LYS A 161 -22.22 -13.75 12.33
N ALA A 162 -21.69 -14.30 13.42
CA ALA A 162 -21.97 -15.65 13.88
C ALA A 162 -23.41 -15.77 14.42
#